data_AF-A0A6L9FVG8-F1
#
_entry.id   AF-A0A6L9FVG8-F1
#
_cell.length_a   1.000
_cell.length_b   1.000
_cell.length_c   1.000
_cell.angle_alpha   90.00
_cell.angle_beta   90.00
_cell.angle_gamma   90.00
#
_symmetry.space_group_name_H-M   'P 1'
#
loop_
_entity.id
_entity.type
_entity.pdbx_description
1 polymer ?
#
loop_
_entity_poly.entity_id
_entity_poly.type
_entity_poly.pdbx_seq_one_letter_code
_entity_poly.pdbx_strand_id
1 'polypeptide(L)'
;MQKSEFIQEYLKIKGVSERLVRPYPCWLASIPGKQYRPRLFESPWKLFLWQSVLGTVSWGVIMFLSVWQLQGITLGQCYSSLFFGVATGLLLALDVFSAKKKFGITNWEQWLEDNQLKY
;
A
#
# COMPACT_ATOMS: atom_id res chain seq x y z
N MET A 1 -14.83 15.08 -13.95
CA MET A 1 -14.09 14.28 -12.94
C MET A 1 -14.06 12.83 -13.38
N GLN A 2 -12.91 12.18 -13.30
CA GLN A 2 -12.85 10.73 -13.48
C GLN A 2 -13.45 10.05 -12.24
N LYS A 3 -14.16 8.91 -12.39
CA LYS A 3 -14.82 8.19 -11.27
C LYS A 3 -13.87 7.94 -10.08
N SER A 4 -12.60 7.65 -10.36
CA SER A 4 -11.59 7.43 -9.32
C SER A 4 -11.27 8.68 -8.50
N GLU A 5 -11.29 9.87 -9.10
CA GLU A 5 -11.07 11.12 -8.37
C GLU A 5 -12.24 11.41 -7.43
N PHE A 6 -13.47 11.22 -7.91
CA PHE A 6 -14.67 11.37 -7.09
C PHE A 6 -14.65 10.43 -5.88
N ILE A 7 -14.28 9.16 -6.07
CA ILE A 7 -14.19 8.20 -4.97
C ILE A 7 -13.08 8.56 -3.98
N GLN A 8 -11.94 9.06 -4.48
CA GLN A 8 -10.87 9.52 -3.59
C GLN A 8 -11.31 10.71 -2.74
N GLU A 9 -11.96 11.69 -3.35
CA GLU A 9 -12.45 12.89 -2.67
C GLU A 9 -13.55 12.54 -1.65
N TYR A 10 -14.46 11.64 -2.02
CA TYR A 10 -15.48 11.10 -1.11
C TYR A 10 -14.87 10.41 0.11
N LEU A 11 -13.83 9.58 -0.08
CA LEU A 11 -13.14 8.89 1.01
C LEU A 11 -12.36 9.86 1.91
N LYS A 12 -11.78 10.93 1.33
CA LYS A 12 -11.15 12.00 2.12
C LYS A 12 -12.18 12.73 2.99
N ILE A 13 -13.34 13.08 2.44
CA ILE A 13 -14.44 13.73 3.18
C ILE A 13 -14.92 12.81 4.32
N LYS A 14 -14.96 11.49 4.09
CA LYS A 14 -15.31 10.49 5.11
C LYS A 14 -14.23 10.29 6.21
N GLY A 15 -13.12 11.01 6.14
CA GLY A 15 -12.04 10.97 7.13
C GLY A 15 -11.06 9.80 6.95
N VAL A 16 -11.01 9.18 5.77
CA VAL A 16 -10.02 8.15 5.45
C VAL A 16 -8.67 8.83 5.21
N SER A 17 -7.60 8.29 5.80
CA SER A 17 -6.26 8.88 5.65
C SER A 17 -5.80 8.87 4.18
N GLU A 18 -5.15 9.95 3.73
CA GLU A 18 -4.72 10.09 2.33
C GLU A 18 -3.84 8.93 1.84
N ARG A 19 -3.09 8.31 2.76
CA ARG A 19 -2.23 7.14 2.49
C ARG A 19 -3.02 5.89 2.07
N LEU A 20 -4.26 5.75 2.53
CA LEU A 20 -5.17 4.65 2.18
C LEU A 20 -6.02 4.97 0.95
N VAL A 21 -6.22 6.25 0.66
CA VAL A 21 -6.96 6.75 -0.50
C VAL A 21 -6.10 6.68 -1.78
N ARG A 22 -4.78 6.90 -1.68
CA ARG A 22 -3.87 6.77 -2.83
C ARG A 22 -3.72 5.31 -3.28
N PRO A 23 -3.68 5.04 -4.60
CA PRO A 23 -3.40 3.69 -5.12
C PRO A 23 -1.96 3.27 -4.80
N TYR A 24 -1.74 1.95 -4.71
CA TYR A 24 -0.43 1.38 -4.47
C TYR A 24 0.06 0.59 -5.70
N PRO A 25 1.36 0.68 -6.06
CA PRO A 25 2.37 1.65 -5.62
C PRO A 25 2.03 3.11 -5.94
N CYS A 26 2.54 4.05 -5.13
CA CYS A 26 2.21 5.49 -5.22
C CYS A 26 2.52 6.10 -6.60
N TRP A 27 3.45 5.53 -7.35
CA TRP A 27 3.83 6.00 -8.69
C TRP A 27 2.76 5.72 -9.75
N LEU A 28 1.88 4.75 -9.53
CA LEU A 28 0.74 4.51 -10.43
C LEU A 28 -0.28 5.66 -10.38
N ALA A 29 -0.34 6.42 -9.29
CA ALA A 29 -1.22 7.58 -9.18
C ALA A 29 -0.90 8.68 -10.21
N SER A 30 0.32 8.68 -10.77
CA SER A 30 0.77 9.70 -11.73
C SER A 30 0.48 9.36 -13.19
N ILE A 31 -0.09 8.19 -13.49
CA ILE A 31 -0.41 7.81 -14.89
C ILE A 31 -1.81 8.37 -15.25
N PRO A 32 -1.94 9.36 -16.14
CA PRO A 32 -3.22 9.94 -16.50
C PRO A 32 -4.08 8.96 -17.31
N GLY A 33 -5.38 8.88 -17.02
CA GLY A 33 -6.36 8.13 -17.84
C GLY A 33 -6.70 6.71 -17.40
N LYS A 34 -6.11 6.19 -16.32
CA LYS A 34 -6.47 4.86 -15.78
C LYS A 34 -7.38 5.01 -14.55
N GLN A 35 -8.41 4.18 -14.46
CA GLN A 35 -9.21 4.07 -13.23
C GLN A 35 -8.39 3.35 -12.16
N TYR A 36 -7.99 4.08 -11.11
CA TYR A 36 -7.24 3.52 -10.00
C TYR A 36 -8.16 3.09 -8.86
N ARG A 37 -8.00 1.84 -8.41
CA ARG A 37 -8.65 1.36 -7.19
C ARG A 37 -7.88 1.89 -5.97
N PRO A 38 -8.54 2.55 -5.00
CA PRO A 38 -7.89 2.99 -3.77
C PRO A 38 -7.30 1.82 -3.00
N ARG A 39 -6.19 2.05 -2.31
CA ARG A 39 -5.45 1.03 -1.55
C ARG A 39 -6.30 0.33 -0.48
N LEU A 40 -7.29 1.04 0.06
CA LEU A 40 -8.27 0.48 0.99
C LEU A 40 -9.03 -0.74 0.43
N PHE A 41 -9.18 -0.83 -0.88
CA PHE A 41 -9.95 -1.89 -1.55
C PHE A 41 -9.10 -3.03 -2.10
N GLU A 42 -7.78 -2.89 -2.10
CA GLU A 42 -6.90 -4.00 -2.46
C GLU A 42 -6.85 -5.04 -1.34
N SER A 43 -6.52 -6.28 -1.72
CA SER A 43 -6.36 -7.37 -0.76
C SER A 43 -5.19 -7.04 0.19
N PRO A 44 -5.39 -7.07 1.52
CA PRO A 44 -4.33 -6.75 2.49
C PRO A 44 -3.09 -7.62 2.29
N TRP A 45 -3.30 -8.87 1.86
CA TRP A 45 -2.22 -9.82 1.55
C TRP A 45 -1.36 -9.40 0.35
N LYS A 46 -1.98 -8.85 -0.70
CA LYS A 46 -1.27 -8.36 -1.88
C LYS A 46 -0.43 -7.14 -1.54
N LEU A 47 -0.98 -6.23 -0.72
CA LEU A 47 -0.26 -5.07 -0.21
C LEU A 47 0.89 -5.45 0.71
N PHE A 48 0.69 -6.46 1.57
CA PHE A 48 1.72 -7.03 2.43
C PHE A 48 2.90 -7.56 1.62
N LEU A 49 2.64 -8.42 0.62
CA LEU A 49 3.68 -9.01 -0.22
C LEU A 49 4.46 -7.94 -0.97
N TRP A 50 3.77 -6.99 -1.61
CA TRP A 50 4.42 -5.92 -2.34
C TRP A 50 5.26 -5.00 -1.43
N GLN A 51 4.70 -4.58 -0.29
CA GLN A 51 5.42 -3.75 0.68
C GLN A 51 6.61 -4.49 1.27
N SER A 52 6.49 -5.79 1.51
CA SER A 52 7.60 -6.61 2.04
C SER A 52 8.72 -6.75 1.03
N VAL A 53 8.41 -7.03 -0.24
CA VAL A 53 9.40 -7.13 -1.31
C VAL A 53 10.07 -5.78 -1.54
N LEU A 54 9.29 -4.71 -1.72
CA LEU A 54 9.82 -3.36 -1.94
C LEU A 54 10.60 -2.86 -0.73
N GLY A 55 10.12 -3.13 0.49
CA GLY A 55 10.80 -2.77 1.74
C GLY A 55 12.14 -3.50 1.88
N THR A 56 12.17 -4.80 1.62
CA THR A 56 13.40 -5.60 1.66
C THR A 56 14.41 -5.10 0.62
N VAL A 57 13.97 -4.92 -0.63
CA VAL A 57 14.84 -4.49 -1.73
C VAL A 57 15.34 -3.07 -1.52
N SER A 58 14.46 -2.12 -1.19
CA SER A 58 14.86 -0.73 -0.96
C SER A 58 15.82 -0.60 0.20
N TRP A 59 15.55 -1.26 1.33
CA TRP A 59 16.44 -1.25 2.50
C TRP A 59 17.78 -1.90 2.19
N GLY A 60 17.77 -3.07 1.54
CA GLY A 60 18.97 -3.77 1.11
C GLY A 60 19.82 -2.94 0.16
N VAL A 61 19.21 -2.29 -0.83
CA VAL A 61 19.90 -1.40 -1.78
C VAL A 61 20.47 -0.17 -1.08
N ILE A 62 19.72 0.49 -0.20
CA ILE A 62 20.18 1.66 0.54
C ILE A 62 21.37 1.29 1.45
N MET A 63 21.26 0.19 2.18
CA MET A 63 22.33 -0.27 3.08
C MET A 63 23.55 -0.76 2.30
N PHE A 64 23.35 -1.41 1.16
CA PHE A 64 24.43 -1.75 0.24
C PHE A 64 25.15 -0.50 -0.28
N LEU A 65 24.39 0.49 -0.78
CA LEU A 65 24.89 1.76 -1.28
C LEU A 65 25.43 2.73 -0.21
N SER A 66 25.25 2.44 1.07
CA SER A 66 25.76 3.31 2.16
C SER A 66 26.91 2.66 2.93
N VAL A 67 26.71 1.44 3.42
CA VAL A 67 27.59 0.83 4.44
C VAL A 67 28.17 -0.51 3.97
N TRP A 68 27.37 -1.39 3.37
CA TRP A 68 27.81 -2.77 3.13
C TRP A 68 28.82 -2.91 2.00
N GLN A 69 28.90 -1.93 1.09
CA GLN A 69 29.98 -1.88 0.09
C GLN A 69 31.38 -1.75 0.71
N LEU A 70 31.50 -1.23 1.94
CA LEU A 70 32.76 -1.02 2.64
C LEU A 70 33.14 -2.17 3.58
N GLN A 71 32.16 -2.98 4.03
CA GLN A 71 32.34 -3.99 5.07
C GLN A 71 32.21 -5.44 4.57
N GLY A 72 31.80 -5.65 3.32
CA GLY A 72 31.52 -6.98 2.77
C GLY A 72 30.13 -7.49 3.16
N ILE A 73 29.49 -8.26 2.27
CA ILE A 73 28.13 -8.77 2.47
C ILE A 73 28.17 -9.94 3.46
N THR A 74 27.50 -9.79 4.60
CA THR A 74 27.38 -10.84 5.63
C THR A 74 25.94 -11.36 5.72
N LEU A 75 25.73 -12.64 6.06
CA LEU A 75 24.39 -13.23 6.20
C LEU A 75 23.45 -12.44 7.14
N GLY A 76 23.98 -11.84 8.21
CA GLY A 76 23.20 -11.01 9.14
C GLY A 76 22.56 -9.78 8.48
N GLN A 77 23.21 -9.21 7.47
CA GLN A 77 22.70 -8.07 6.70
C GLN A 77 21.48 -8.50 5.87
N CYS A 78 21.53 -9.67 5.23
CA CYS A 78 20.38 -10.25 4.54
C CYS A 78 19.18 -10.53 5.47
N TYR A 79 19.43 -11.01 6.69
CA TYR A 79 18.35 -11.18 7.67
C TYR A 79 17.75 -9.85 8.11
N SER A 80 18.57 -8.81 8.28
CA SER A 80 18.07 -7.47 8.65
C SER A 80 17.18 -6.83 7.57
N SER A 81 17.53 -6.99 6.28
CA SER A 81 16.71 -6.46 5.19
C SER A 81 15.40 -7.22 5.05
N LEU A 82 15.43 -8.55 5.18
CA LEU A 82 14.22 -9.37 5.22
C LEU A 82 13.31 -9.01 6.40
N PHE A 83 13.88 -8.86 7.59
CA PHE A 83 13.13 -8.47 8.78
C PHE A 83 12.47 -7.09 8.60
N PHE A 84 13.21 -6.13 8.05
CA PHE A 84 12.69 -4.79 7.78
C PHE A 84 11.53 -4.82 6.78
N GLY A 85 11.66 -5.57 5.69
CA GLY A 85 10.59 -5.75 4.71
C GLY A 85 9.35 -6.39 5.32
N VAL A 86 9.51 -7.51 6.02
CA VAL A 86 8.39 -8.22 6.65
C VAL A 86 7.71 -7.36 7.72
N ALA A 87 8.45 -6.69 8.59
CA ALA A 87 7.90 -5.84 9.64
C ALA A 87 7.12 -4.65 9.07
N THR A 88 7.68 -3.95 8.07
CA THR A 88 7.00 -2.82 7.42
C THR A 88 5.79 -3.27 6.60
N GLY A 89 5.87 -4.43 5.95
CA GLY A 89 4.72 -5.07 5.31
C GLY A 89 3.61 -5.38 6.30
N LEU A 90 3.95 -5.94 7.46
CA LEU A 90 2.99 -6.34 8.50
C LEU A 90 2.29 -5.13 9.12
N LEU A 91 3.04 -4.08 9.48
CA LEU A 91 2.47 -2.82 9.97
C LEU A 91 1.45 -2.24 8.98
N LEU A 92 1.79 -2.28 7.69
CA LEU A 92 0.92 -1.79 6.64
C LEU A 92 -0.35 -2.65 6.47
N ALA A 93 -0.22 -3.97 6.57
CA ALA A 93 -1.36 -4.87 6.53
C ALA A 93 -2.31 -4.64 7.72
N LEU A 94 -1.75 -4.40 8.91
CA LEU A 94 -2.52 -4.06 10.12
C LEU A 94 -3.23 -2.73 10.00
N ASP A 95 -2.59 -1.70 9.44
CA ASP A 95 -3.21 -0.41 9.15
C ASP A 95 -4.40 -0.57 8.20
N VAL A 96 -4.22 -1.33 7.12
CA VAL A 96 -5.29 -1.60 6.14
C VAL A 96 -6.43 -2.41 6.78
N PHE A 97 -6.10 -3.43 7.58
CA PHE A 97 -7.10 -4.24 8.27
C PHE A 97 -7.90 -3.42 9.28
N SER A 98 -7.21 -2.59 10.08
CA SER A 98 -7.84 -1.69 11.05
C SER A 98 -8.71 -0.65 10.35
N ALA A 99 -8.27 -0.11 9.22
CA ALA A 99 -9.07 0.80 8.41
C ALA A 99 -10.30 0.10 7.80
N LYS A 100 -10.14 -1.11 7.24
CA LYS A 100 -11.27 -1.91 6.74
C LYS A 100 -12.31 -2.18 7.83
N LYS A 101 -11.85 -2.56 9.02
CA LYS A 101 -12.72 -2.77 10.19
C LYS A 101 -13.41 -1.48 10.65
N LYS A 102 -12.68 -0.35 10.68
CA LYS A 102 -13.21 0.96 11.08
C LYS A 102 -14.28 1.50 10.12
N PHE A 103 -14.10 1.29 8.82
CA PHE A 103 -15.01 1.80 7.79
C PHE A 103 -16.08 0.78 7.34
N GLY A 104 -16.03 -0.48 7.83
CA GLY A 104 -16.99 -1.53 7.48
C GLY A 104 -16.93 -1.97 6.02
N ILE A 105 -15.78 -1.79 5.37
CA ILE A 105 -15.63 -2.02 3.93
C ILE A 105 -15.01 -3.40 3.69
N THR A 106 -15.87 -4.39 3.44
CA THR A 106 -15.47 -5.79 3.15
C THR A 106 -15.13 -5.98 1.68
N ASN A 107 -15.90 -5.39 0.75
CA ASN A 107 -15.72 -5.62 -0.68
C ASN A 107 -15.96 -4.34 -1.51
N TRP A 108 -15.06 -4.07 -2.46
CA TRP A 108 -15.15 -2.92 -3.36
C TRP A 108 -16.46 -2.89 -4.15
N GLU A 109 -16.89 -4.07 -4.60
CA GLU A 109 -18.10 -4.22 -5.42
C GLU A 109 -19.37 -3.99 -4.61
N GLN A 110 -19.43 -4.49 -3.36
CA GLN A 110 -20.53 -4.22 -2.44
C GLN A 110 -20.59 -2.73 -2.07
N TRP A 111 -19.43 -2.11 -1.80
CA TRP A 111 -19.39 -0.68 -1.50
C TRP A 111 -19.82 0.18 -2.70
N LEU A 112 -19.47 -0.21 -3.93
CA LEU A 112 -19.94 0.43 -5.17
C LEU A 112 -21.45 0.26 -5.37
N GLU A 113 -22.02 -0.90 -5.02
CA GLU A 113 -23.47 -1.14 -5.04
C GLU A 113 -24.20 -0.25 -4.04
N ASP A 114 -23.74 -0.24 -2.78
CA ASP A 114 -24.37 0.51 -1.70
C ASP A 114 -24.37 2.02 -1.96
N ASN A 115 -23.37 2.53 -2.68
CA ASN A 115 -23.26 3.95 -3.01
C ASN A 115 -23.84 4.30 -4.40
N GLN A 116 -24.55 3.36 -5.06
CA GLN A 116 -25.10 3.52 -6.42
C GLN A 116 -24.07 4.01 -7.45
N LEU A 117 -22.81 3.63 -7.27
CA LEU A 117 -21.71 3.97 -8.15
C LEU A 117 -21.40 2.84 -9.15
N LYS A 118 -22.17 1.74 -9.13
CA LYS A 118 -22.18 0.74 -10.22
C LYS A 118 -22.71 1.38 -11.51
N TYR A 119 -22.01 1.11 -12.60
CA TYR A 119 -22.60 1.21 -13.95
C TYR A 119 -23.44 -0.04 -14.19
#